data_AF-A0A915JJV6-F1
#
_entry.id   AF-A0A915JJV6-F1
#
_cell.length_a   1.000
_cell.length_b   1.000
_cell.length_c   1.000
_cell.angle_alpha   90.00
_cell.angle_beta   90.00
_cell.angle_gamma   90.00
#
_symmetry.space_group_name_H-M   'P 1'
#
loop_
_entity.id
_entity.type
_entity.pdbx_description
1 polymer ?
#
loop_
_entity_poly.entity_id
_entity_poly.type
_entity_poly.pdbx_seq_one_letter_code
_entity_poly.pdbx_strand_id
1 'polypeptide(L)'
;MRRRLSFVHNLGGKFKEGIVKKRPGGRLDYRTLRRYCCEHCGKWNKRWLMVKDSFIAYMNPHNWSVHEVLLFDPDFQVLCGGQKVEGVPKSLSLSNLSRELILKCDSERTASRWHDDIKKVLSGPGKQWTKTNRFGSSFPVRDASYAQWFVDGGRFMEHAANMMELAKEEIFITDWWLTPEVYMKRPAQKTGDPWQLMNILKRKAEQGVRVFVLLYKELEIALGIGSAYAK
;
A
#
# COMPACT_ATOMS: atom_id res chain seq x y z
N MET A 1 -7.40 20.49 -5.50
CA MET A 1 -6.80 19.38 -4.72
C MET A 1 -6.07 18.36 -5.63
N ARG A 2 -5.27 18.79 -6.61
CA ARG A 2 -4.58 17.88 -7.56
C ARG A 2 -3.12 17.72 -7.11
N ARG A 3 -2.62 16.48 -6.97
CA ARG A 3 -1.20 16.11 -6.68
C ARG A 3 -0.75 15.95 -5.22
N ARG A 4 -1.65 15.65 -4.27
CA ARG A 4 -1.24 15.41 -2.85
C ARG A 4 -0.14 14.36 -2.71
N LEU A 5 -0.20 13.26 -3.49
CA LEU A 5 0.74 12.13 -3.38
C LEU A 5 2.05 12.31 -4.15
N SER A 6 2.08 13.18 -5.14
CA SER A 6 3.27 13.44 -5.97
C SER A 6 4.44 13.98 -5.15
N PHE A 7 4.15 14.74 -4.10
CA PHE A 7 5.14 15.51 -3.33
C PHE A 7 5.17 15.13 -1.84
N VAL A 8 4.62 13.97 -1.46
CA VAL A 8 4.81 13.45 -0.10
C VAL A 8 6.25 12.95 0.00
N HIS A 9 7.09 13.69 0.72
CA HIS A 9 8.50 13.38 0.90
C HIS A 9 8.71 11.99 1.54
N ASN A 10 7.83 11.60 2.46
CA ASN A 10 7.87 10.28 3.12
C ASN A 10 7.55 9.11 2.18
N LEU A 11 6.96 9.37 1.00
CA LEU A 11 6.70 8.37 -0.05
C LEU A 11 7.80 8.34 -1.11
N GLY A 12 8.98 8.88 -0.80
CA GLY A 12 10.13 8.82 -1.67
C GLY A 12 10.12 9.78 -2.85
N GLY A 13 11.19 9.70 -3.64
CA GLY A 13 11.43 10.55 -4.80
C GLY A 13 10.33 10.44 -5.86
N LYS A 14 10.01 11.56 -6.52
CA LYS A 14 9.10 11.60 -7.67
C LYS A 14 9.91 11.46 -8.96
N PHE A 15 9.60 10.45 -9.77
CA PHE A 15 10.31 10.21 -11.04
C PHE A 15 9.46 10.59 -12.25
N LYS A 16 8.49 9.75 -12.61
CA LYS A 16 7.65 9.96 -13.78
C LYS A 16 6.19 9.84 -13.46
N GLU A 17 5.38 10.69 -14.05
CA GLU A 17 3.93 10.69 -13.91
C GLU A 17 3.27 11.00 -15.25
N GLY A 18 2.08 10.44 -15.50
CA GLY A 18 1.31 10.78 -16.69
C GLY A 18 0.09 9.90 -16.91
N ILE A 19 -0.71 10.29 -17.89
CA ILE A 19 -1.91 9.53 -18.28
C ILE A 19 -1.49 8.31 -19.11
N VAL A 20 -2.05 7.15 -18.77
CA VAL A 20 -1.95 5.91 -19.53
C VAL A 20 -3.32 5.23 -19.61
N LYS A 21 -3.53 4.34 -20.58
CA LYS A 21 -4.71 3.46 -20.60
C LYS A 21 -4.34 2.12 -19.97
N LYS A 22 -5.14 1.64 -19.02
CA LYS A 22 -4.91 0.37 -18.31
C LYS A 22 -5.96 -0.68 -18.70
N ARG A 23 -5.51 -1.89 -19.04
CA ARG A 23 -6.37 -3.06 -19.28
C ARG A 23 -7.04 -3.51 -17.96
N PRO A 24 -8.33 -3.86 -17.91
CA PRO A 24 -8.95 -4.39 -16.70
C PRO A 24 -8.29 -5.69 -16.20
N GLY A 25 -8.50 -6.04 -14.92
CA GLY A 25 -7.89 -7.23 -14.31
C GLY A 25 -6.45 -7.06 -13.81
N GLY A 26 -5.68 -8.15 -13.83
CA GLY A 26 -4.24 -8.17 -13.56
C GLY A 26 -3.78 -8.85 -12.28
N ARG A 27 -4.65 -9.17 -11.32
CA ARG A 27 -4.24 -9.92 -10.11
C ARG A 27 -3.92 -11.37 -10.50
N LEU A 28 -2.77 -11.88 -10.06
CA LEU A 28 -2.32 -13.23 -10.39
C LEU A 28 -3.12 -14.31 -9.63
N ASP A 29 -3.71 -13.95 -8.48
CA ASP A 29 -4.29 -14.88 -7.51
C ASP A 29 -5.77 -15.27 -7.75
N TYR A 30 -6.26 -15.18 -9.00
CA TYR A 30 -7.62 -15.63 -9.32
C TYR A 30 -7.59 -16.76 -10.36
N ARG A 31 -7.66 -18.00 -9.88
CA ARG A 31 -8.09 -19.18 -10.68
C ARG A 31 -9.60 -19.08 -10.93
N THR A 32 -10.05 -18.61 -12.11
CA THR A 32 -11.31 -18.97 -12.83
C THR A 32 -11.67 -17.95 -13.94
N LEU A 33 -12.58 -18.37 -14.85
CA LEU A 33 -13.25 -17.67 -15.98
C LEU A 33 -13.32 -16.12 -15.91
N ARG A 34 -13.50 -15.56 -14.71
CA ARG A 34 -13.56 -14.12 -14.45
C ARG A 34 -12.30 -13.37 -14.92
N ARG A 35 -11.12 -14.00 -14.83
CA ARG A 35 -9.86 -13.46 -15.39
C ARG A 35 -9.97 -13.31 -16.91
N TYR A 36 -10.47 -14.33 -17.60
CA TYR A 36 -10.63 -14.34 -19.05
C TYR A 36 -11.62 -13.25 -19.52
N CYS A 37 -12.82 -13.18 -18.93
CA CYS A 37 -13.82 -12.18 -19.29
C CYS A 37 -13.37 -10.74 -19.00
N CYS A 38 -12.72 -10.50 -17.86
CA CYS A 38 -12.22 -9.16 -17.52
C CYS A 38 -11.07 -8.71 -18.44
N GLU A 39 -10.18 -9.63 -18.83
CA GLU A 39 -9.03 -9.30 -19.67
C GLU A 39 -9.37 -9.11 -21.15
N HIS A 40 -10.36 -9.87 -21.67
CA HIS A 40 -10.73 -9.85 -23.10
C HIS A 40 -11.92 -8.95 -23.43
N CYS A 41 -12.91 -8.83 -22.53
CA CYS A 41 -14.12 -8.04 -22.76
C CYS A 41 -14.11 -6.68 -22.04
N GLY A 42 -13.09 -6.43 -21.22
CA GLY A 42 -12.99 -5.23 -20.40
C GLY A 42 -12.54 -3.99 -21.19
N LYS A 43 -13.24 -2.86 -21.00
CA LYS A 43 -12.84 -1.57 -21.59
C LYS A 43 -11.54 -1.05 -20.94
N TRP A 44 -10.63 -0.58 -21.78
CA TRP A 44 -9.42 0.11 -21.33
C TRP A 44 -9.78 1.43 -20.65
N ASN A 45 -9.19 1.70 -19.49
CA ASN A 45 -9.54 2.89 -18.71
C ASN A 45 -8.34 3.84 -18.58
N LYS A 46 -8.59 5.15 -18.69
CA LYS A 46 -7.57 6.17 -18.41
C LYS A 46 -7.20 6.14 -16.92
N ARG A 47 -5.90 6.17 -16.64
CA ARG A 47 -5.31 6.18 -15.29
C ARG A 47 -4.17 7.17 -15.26
N TRP A 48 -4.00 7.85 -14.12
CA TRP A 48 -2.80 8.63 -13.85
C TRP A 48 -1.77 7.71 -13.20
N LEU A 49 -0.73 7.35 -13.92
CA LEU A 49 0.37 6.50 -13.44
C LEU A 49 1.43 7.36 -12.77
N MET A 50 2.02 6.87 -11.69
CA MET A 50 3.10 7.51 -10.94
C MET A 50 4.16 6.48 -10.59
N VAL A 51 5.43 6.82 -10.85
CA VAL A 51 6.61 6.03 -10.50
C VAL A 51 7.31 6.70 -9.32
N LYS A 52 7.48 5.92 -8.25
CA LYS A 52 8.19 6.27 -7.02
C LYS A 52 9.43 5.39 -6.88
N ASP A 53 10.15 5.54 -5.77
CA ASP A 53 11.37 4.80 -5.49
C ASP A 53 11.13 3.33 -5.10
N SER A 54 10.00 3.03 -4.49
CA SER A 54 9.65 1.70 -3.97
C SER A 54 8.42 1.08 -4.61
N PHE A 55 7.70 1.83 -5.45
CA PHE A 55 6.47 1.36 -6.08
C PHE A 55 6.09 2.14 -7.33
N ILE A 56 5.13 1.58 -8.07
CA ILE A 56 4.34 2.28 -9.08
C ILE A 56 2.89 2.29 -8.66
N ALA A 57 2.25 3.46 -8.62
CA ALA A 57 0.84 3.59 -8.28
C ALA A 57 0.05 4.13 -9.46
N TYR A 58 -1.24 3.80 -9.51
CA TYR A 58 -2.15 4.48 -10.42
C TYR A 58 -3.41 4.99 -9.72
N MET A 59 -3.86 6.16 -10.17
CA MET A 59 -5.01 6.87 -9.62
C MET A 59 -6.09 7.07 -10.69
N ASN A 60 -7.31 7.32 -10.23
CA ASN A 60 -8.37 7.80 -11.11
C ASN A 60 -8.10 9.30 -11.44
N PRO A 61 -8.02 9.67 -12.74
CA PRO A 61 -7.65 11.02 -13.14
C PRO A 61 -8.70 12.09 -12.80
N HIS A 62 -9.94 11.70 -12.46
CA HIS A 62 -11.01 12.64 -12.16
C HIS A 62 -11.01 13.04 -10.68
N ASN A 63 -10.99 12.05 -9.78
CA ASN A 63 -11.10 12.25 -8.33
C ASN A 63 -9.78 12.07 -7.56
N TRP A 64 -8.70 11.66 -8.24
CA TRP A 64 -7.36 11.43 -7.65
C TRP A 64 -7.31 10.35 -6.57
N SER A 65 -8.31 9.47 -6.49
CA SER A 65 -8.27 8.33 -5.59
C SER A 65 -7.22 7.32 -6.06
N VAL A 66 -6.34 6.88 -5.15
CA VAL A 66 -5.43 5.76 -5.38
C VAL A 66 -6.27 4.51 -5.56
N HIS A 67 -6.08 3.86 -6.71
CA HIS A 67 -6.72 2.58 -6.96
C HIS A 67 -5.81 1.41 -6.64
N GLU A 68 -4.53 1.54 -6.97
CA GLU A 68 -3.56 0.48 -6.65
C GLU A 68 -2.15 1.05 -6.51
N VAL A 69 -1.38 0.35 -5.69
CA VAL A 69 0.07 0.45 -5.54
C VAL A 69 0.67 -0.91 -5.92
N LEU A 70 1.57 -0.92 -6.89
CA LEU A 70 2.37 -2.06 -7.31
C LEU A 70 3.78 -1.89 -6.73
N LEU A 71 4.07 -2.63 -5.67
CA LEU A 71 5.37 -2.56 -4.99
C LEU A 71 6.47 -3.14 -5.89
N PHE A 72 7.67 -2.56 -5.79
CA PHE A 72 8.87 -3.20 -6.30
C PHE A 72 9.22 -4.38 -5.40
N ASP A 73 9.43 -5.52 -6.03
CA ASP A 73 9.83 -6.77 -5.39
C ASP A 73 10.87 -7.49 -6.28
N PRO A 74 11.45 -8.61 -5.81
CA PRO A 74 12.48 -9.31 -6.58
C PRO A 74 12.08 -9.78 -7.98
N ASP A 75 10.78 -9.99 -8.23
CA ASP A 75 10.25 -10.43 -9.52
C ASP A 75 9.65 -9.27 -10.34
N PHE A 76 9.96 -8.03 -9.96
CA PHE A 76 9.44 -6.86 -10.65
C PHE A 76 10.02 -6.77 -12.07
N GLN A 77 9.15 -6.82 -13.08
CA GLN A 77 9.52 -6.73 -14.49
C GLN A 77 8.80 -5.58 -15.18
N VAL A 78 9.52 -4.90 -16.07
CA VAL A 78 8.97 -3.92 -17.01
C VAL A 78 9.33 -4.35 -18.43
N LEU A 79 8.32 -4.50 -19.27
CA LEU A 79 8.46 -4.93 -20.65
C LEU A 79 7.76 -3.95 -21.58
N CYS A 80 8.34 -3.72 -22.76
CA CYS A 80 7.83 -2.79 -23.76
C CYS A 80 7.70 -3.50 -25.11
N GLY A 81 6.63 -3.19 -25.84
CA GLY A 81 6.48 -3.54 -27.26
C GLY A 81 6.31 -5.04 -27.53
N GLY A 82 5.08 -5.56 -27.47
CA GLY A 82 4.71 -6.89 -28.01
C GLY A 82 5.31 -8.12 -27.31
N GLN A 83 6.39 -7.98 -26.54
CA GLN A 83 7.18 -9.07 -25.96
C GLN A 83 6.43 -9.98 -24.96
N LYS A 84 5.26 -9.57 -24.44
CA LYS A 84 4.37 -10.43 -23.62
C LYS A 84 2.90 -10.43 -24.08
N VAL A 85 2.49 -9.46 -24.90
CA VAL A 85 1.10 -9.32 -25.35
C VAL A 85 1.15 -9.13 -26.86
N GLU A 86 1.13 -10.25 -27.59
CA GLU A 86 1.00 -10.25 -29.04
C GLU A 86 -0.16 -9.34 -29.46
N GLY A 87 0.08 -8.52 -30.50
CA GLY A 87 -0.97 -7.72 -31.14
C GLY A 87 -1.38 -6.41 -30.43
N VAL A 88 -0.73 -6.00 -29.32
CA VAL A 88 -0.98 -4.66 -28.72
C VAL A 88 0.21 -3.74 -28.99
N PRO A 89 0.24 -3.00 -30.12
CA PRO A 89 1.26 -1.98 -30.36
C PRO A 89 1.19 -0.90 -29.27
N LYS A 90 2.33 -0.29 -28.93
CA LYS A 90 2.43 0.78 -27.91
C LYS A 90 2.13 0.31 -26.47
N SER A 91 2.32 -0.98 -26.19
CA SER A 91 2.07 -1.58 -24.87
C SER A 91 3.28 -1.49 -23.93
N LEU A 92 2.97 -1.38 -22.63
CA LEU A 92 3.90 -1.46 -21.51
C LEU A 92 3.32 -2.46 -20.51
N SER A 93 4.04 -3.53 -20.19
CA SER A 93 3.66 -4.48 -19.14
C SER A 93 4.51 -4.24 -17.89
N LEU A 94 3.85 -4.17 -16.74
CA LEU A 94 4.47 -4.05 -15.42
C LEU A 94 3.99 -5.22 -14.58
N SER A 95 4.89 -6.08 -14.12
CA SER A 95 4.51 -7.23 -13.29
C SER A 95 5.37 -7.33 -12.04
N ASN A 96 4.81 -7.91 -11.00
CA ASN A 96 5.46 -8.23 -9.73
C ASN A 96 4.91 -9.57 -9.19
N LEU A 97 5.29 -10.00 -7.98
CA LEU A 97 4.86 -11.29 -7.39
C LEU A 97 3.34 -11.48 -7.28
N SER A 98 2.58 -10.39 -7.21
CA SER A 98 1.13 -10.41 -6.96
C SER A 98 0.29 -10.06 -8.18
N ARG A 99 0.87 -9.35 -9.16
CA ARG A 99 0.08 -8.65 -10.17
C ARG A 99 0.84 -8.40 -11.47
N GLU A 100 0.10 -8.44 -12.58
CA GLU A 100 0.50 -7.93 -13.89
C GLU A 100 -0.44 -6.81 -14.35
N LEU A 101 0.14 -5.69 -14.78
CA LEU A 101 -0.55 -4.53 -15.32
C LEU A 101 -0.14 -4.34 -16.78
N ILE A 102 -1.12 -4.44 -17.67
CA ILE A 102 -0.93 -4.12 -19.09
C ILE A 102 -1.46 -2.72 -19.36
N LEU A 103 -0.58 -1.87 -19.86
CA LEU A 103 -0.81 -0.46 -20.14
C LEU A 103 -0.65 -0.20 -21.65
N LYS A 104 -1.36 0.81 -22.15
CA LYS A 104 -1.29 1.30 -23.52
C LYS A 104 -0.99 2.78 -23.50
N CYS A 105 0.07 3.14 -24.21
CA CYS A 105 0.52 4.51 -24.41
C CYS A 105 0.03 5.07 -25.75
N ASP A 106 0.16 6.38 -25.94
CA ASP A 106 -0.30 7.06 -27.15
C ASP A 106 0.57 6.74 -28.38
N SER A 107 1.87 6.47 -28.17
CA SER A 107 2.85 6.09 -29.19
C SER A 107 3.85 5.06 -28.66
N GLU A 108 4.54 4.36 -29.57
CA GLU A 108 5.60 3.40 -29.22
C GLU A 108 6.79 4.11 -28.60
N ARG A 109 7.11 5.32 -29.07
CA ARG A 109 8.11 6.19 -28.46
C ARG A 109 7.75 6.54 -27.03
N THR A 110 6.48 6.80 -26.73
CA THR A 110 6.02 7.06 -25.37
C THR A 110 6.14 5.82 -24.49
N ALA A 111 5.78 4.65 -25.01
CA ALA A 111 5.94 3.37 -24.29
C ALA A 111 7.42 3.08 -23.99
N SER A 112 8.30 3.25 -24.97
CA SER A 112 9.75 3.06 -24.82
C SER A 112 10.32 4.02 -23.77
N ARG A 113 9.94 5.31 -23.83
CA ARG A 113 10.32 6.29 -22.78
C ARG A 113 9.82 5.89 -21.39
N TRP A 114 8.60 5.35 -21.26
CA TRP A 114 8.12 4.85 -19.96
C TRP A 114 8.96 3.68 -19.46
N HIS A 115 9.24 2.72 -20.32
CA HIS A 115 10.10 1.58 -20.00
C HIS A 115 11.49 2.02 -19.55
N ASP A 116 12.13 2.93 -20.30
CA ASP A 116 13.49 3.38 -20.00
C ASP A 116 13.55 4.16 -18.68
N ASP A 117 12.58 5.05 -18.43
CA ASP A 117 12.49 5.81 -17.18
C ASP A 117 12.23 4.88 -15.98
N ILE A 118 11.38 3.86 -16.12
CA ILE A 118 11.13 2.86 -15.07
C ILE A 118 12.40 2.02 -14.84
N LYS A 119 13.08 1.55 -15.89
CA LYS A 119 14.35 0.83 -15.76
C LYS A 119 15.43 1.66 -15.07
N LYS A 120 15.49 2.96 -15.33
CA LYS A 120 16.39 3.88 -14.63
C LYS A 120 16.08 3.95 -13.13
N VAL A 121 14.81 3.97 -12.75
CA VAL A 121 14.41 3.92 -11.34
C VAL A 121 14.80 2.59 -10.70
N LEU A 122 14.49 1.47 -11.36
CA LEU A 122 14.80 0.12 -10.85
C LEU A 122 16.31 -0.12 -10.69
N SER A 123 17.14 0.46 -11.55
CA SER A 123 18.61 0.36 -11.46
C SER A 123 19.23 1.34 -10.46
N GLY A 124 18.53 2.43 -10.12
CA GLY A 124 18.94 3.40 -9.11
C GLY A 124 18.22 3.20 -7.78
N PRO A 125 17.32 4.12 -7.37
CA PRO A 125 16.69 4.11 -6.05
C PRO A 125 15.77 2.91 -5.80
N GLY A 126 15.26 2.28 -6.87
CA GLY A 126 14.45 1.06 -6.84
C GLY A 126 15.24 -0.20 -6.52
N LYS A 127 16.56 -0.19 -6.73
CA LYS A 127 17.42 -1.40 -6.69
C LYS A 127 17.39 -2.12 -5.34
N GLN A 128 17.21 -1.40 -4.24
CA GLN A 128 17.15 -2.00 -2.92
C GLN A 128 15.89 -2.85 -2.68
N TRP A 129 14.83 -2.60 -3.44
CA TRP A 129 13.53 -3.29 -3.32
C TRP A 129 13.42 -4.48 -4.29
N THR A 130 14.18 -4.47 -5.37
CA THR A 130 14.19 -5.54 -6.38
C THR A 130 15.31 -6.56 -6.21
N LYS A 131 16.22 -6.36 -5.26
CA LYS A 131 17.21 -7.38 -4.90
C LYS A 131 16.65 -8.33 -3.85
N THR A 132 17.14 -9.56 -3.83
CA THR A 132 16.91 -10.47 -2.71
C THR A 132 17.62 -9.92 -1.46
N ASN A 133 16.85 -9.58 -0.41
CA ASN A 133 17.43 -9.16 0.86
C ASN A 133 17.71 -10.37 1.78
N ARG A 134 18.40 -10.12 2.90
CA ARG A 134 18.72 -11.12 3.91
C ARG A 134 17.45 -11.89 4.33
N PHE A 135 17.55 -13.21 4.43
CA PHE A 135 16.44 -14.13 4.74
C PHE A 135 15.26 -14.11 3.75
N GLY A 136 15.46 -13.59 2.53
CA GLY A 136 14.38 -13.45 1.55
C GLY A 136 13.38 -12.35 1.88
N SER A 137 13.75 -11.39 2.76
CA SER A 137 12.86 -10.30 3.14
C SER A 137 12.56 -9.34 1.98
N SER A 138 11.35 -8.79 1.96
CA SER A 138 10.99 -7.68 1.06
C SER A 138 11.64 -6.34 1.45
N PHE A 139 12.24 -6.25 2.64
CA PHE A 139 12.84 -5.03 3.17
C PHE A 139 14.35 -5.15 3.35
N PRO A 140 15.12 -4.07 3.06
CA PRO A 140 16.56 -4.04 3.30
C PRO A 140 16.89 -3.88 4.79
N VAL A 141 18.14 -4.17 5.16
CA VAL A 141 18.69 -3.84 6.49
C VAL A 141 18.76 -2.32 6.64
N ARG A 142 18.33 -1.80 7.80
CA ARG A 142 18.40 -0.37 8.16
C ARG A 142 19.34 -0.19 9.34
N ASP A 143 20.57 0.21 9.06
CA ASP A 143 21.56 0.48 10.10
C ASP A 143 21.20 1.73 10.91
N ALA A 144 21.72 1.83 12.13
CA ALA A 144 21.46 2.95 13.05
C ALA A 144 19.98 3.25 13.35
N SER A 145 19.11 2.23 13.28
CA SER A 145 17.72 2.35 13.70
C SER A 145 17.60 2.31 15.22
N TYR A 146 16.89 3.28 15.81
CA TYR A 146 16.52 3.21 17.22
C TYR A 146 15.49 2.08 17.42
N ALA A 147 15.76 1.21 18.38
CA ALA A 147 14.85 0.12 18.75
C ALA A 147 14.70 0.09 20.28
N GLN A 148 13.47 -0.11 20.73
CA GLN A 148 13.13 -0.29 22.14
C GLN A 148 12.34 -1.58 22.28
N TRP A 149 12.76 -2.45 23.20
CA TRP A 149 12.05 -3.67 23.53
C TRP A 149 11.23 -3.47 24.80
N PHE A 150 10.16 -4.25 24.90
CA PHE A 150 9.27 -4.27 26.05
C PHE A 150 9.14 -5.70 26.53
N VAL A 151 9.18 -5.88 27.85
CA VAL A 151 8.76 -7.11 28.51
C VAL A 151 7.37 -6.83 29.08
N ASP A 152 6.46 -7.75 28.85
CA ASP A 152 5.04 -7.66 29.17
C ASP A 152 4.28 -6.52 28.46
N GLY A 153 2.98 -6.44 28.73
CA GLY A 153 2.09 -5.46 28.10
C GLY A 153 2.07 -4.08 28.75
N GLY A 154 2.39 -3.95 30.04
CA GLY A 154 2.16 -2.71 30.79
C GLY A 154 2.90 -1.50 30.21
N ARG A 155 4.22 -1.61 30.06
CA ARG A 155 5.06 -0.53 29.48
C ARG A 155 4.82 -0.35 27.98
N PHE A 156 4.55 -1.44 27.26
CA PHE A 156 4.25 -1.37 25.83
C PHE A 156 2.96 -0.57 25.57
N MET A 157 1.88 -0.90 26.28
CA MET A 157 0.57 -0.25 26.13
C MET A 157 0.64 1.24 26.50
N GLU A 158 1.36 1.57 27.59
CA GLU A 158 1.58 2.96 27.98
C GLU A 158 2.37 3.74 26.92
N HIS A 159 3.44 3.15 26.39
CA HIS A 159 4.23 3.75 25.32
C HIS A 159 3.42 3.93 24.04
N ALA A 160 2.64 2.92 23.62
CA ALA A 160 1.76 2.99 22.47
C ALA A 160 0.71 4.12 22.61
N ALA A 161 0.11 4.29 23.79
CA ALA A 161 -0.79 5.41 24.06
C ALA A 161 -0.12 6.77 23.89
N ASN A 162 1.09 6.94 24.42
CA ASN A 162 1.85 8.18 24.26
C ASN A 162 2.15 8.47 22.78
N MET A 163 2.56 7.45 22.02
CA MET A 163 2.83 7.60 20.59
C MET A 163 1.57 7.93 19.76
N MET A 164 0.43 7.33 20.11
CA MET A 164 -0.86 7.70 19.49
C MET A 164 -1.26 9.14 19.81
N GLU A 165 -1.01 9.63 21.03
CA GLU A 165 -1.30 11.02 21.40
C GLU A 165 -0.45 12.01 20.58
N LEU A 166 0.81 11.66 20.29
CA LEU A 166 1.73 12.46 19.49
C LEU A 166 1.43 12.43 17.98
N ALA A 167 0.56 11.52 17.51
CA ALA A 167 0.26 11.37 16.09
C ALA A 167 -0.35 12.66 15.51
N LYS A 168 0.12 13.06 14.32
CA LYS A 168 -0.32 14.29 13.64
C LYS A 168 -1.11 14.05 12.36
N GLU A 169 -0.93 12.88 11.73
CA GLU A 169 -1.50 12.63 10.40
C GLU A 169 -2.27 11.32 10.31
N GLU A 170 -1.63 10.21 10.70
CA GLU A 170 -2.16 8.86 10.49
C GLU A 170 -1.81 7.94 11.66
N ILE A 171 -2.74 7.05 12.00
CA ILE A 171 -2.54 5.93 12.91
C ILE A 171 -2.96 4.67 12.16
N PHE A 172 -2.03 3.72 12.02
CA PHE A 172 -2.29 2.40 11.43
C PHE A 172 -2.28 1.34 12.52
N ILE A 173 -3.36 0.57 12.61
CA ILE A 173 -3.50 -0.55 13.54
C ILE A 173 -3.82 -1.81 12.75
N THR A 174 -3.07 -2.87 13.01
CA THR A 174 -3.37 -4.22 12.53
C THR A 174 -3.47 -5.12 13.74
N ASP A 175 -4.57 -5.82 13.90
CA ASP A 175 -4.76 -6.69 15.06
C ASP A 175 -5.48 -7.98 14.69
N TRP A 176 -5.10 -9.06 15.39
CA TRP A 176 -5.80 -10.33 15.31
C TRP A 176 -7.05 -10.31 16.19
N TRP A 177 -6.99 -9.66 17.36
CA TRP A 177 -8.14 -9.47 18.26
C TRP A 177 -8.00 -8.15 19.01
N LEU A 178 -8.81 -7.17 18.62
CA LEU A 178 -8.79 -5.83 19.20
C LEU A 178 -10.00 -5.63 20.12
N THR A 179 -9.76 -5.23 21.35
CA THR A 179 -10.80 -4.77 22.28
C THR A 179 -10.78 -3.24 22.36
N PRO A 180 -11.75 -2.51 21.77
CA PRO A 180 -11.77 -1.05 21.80
C PRO A 180 -11.74 -0.45 23.22
N GLU A 181 -12.27 -1.19 24.19
CA GLU A 181 -12.42 -0.77 25.58
C GLU A 181 -11.17 -0.98 26.43
N VAL A 182 -10.08 -1.51 25.87
CA VAL A 182 -8.85 -1.79 26.64
C VAL A 182 -8.22 -0.50 27.18
N TYR A 183 -7.81 -0.53 28.45
CA TYR A 183 -7.06 0.56 29.08
C TYR A 183 -5.57 0.46 28.72
N MET A 184 -5.06 1.49 28.05
CA MET A 184 -3.67 1.55 27.61
C MET A 184 -2.71 1.97 28.74
N LYS A 185 -3.21 2.69 29.75
CA LYS A 185 -2.47 3.04 30.98
C LYS A 185 -3.24 2.56 32.20
N ARG A 186 -2.50 2.14 33.23
CA ARG A 186 -3.07 1.59 34.47
C ARG A 186 -2.40 2.22 35.71
N PRO A 187 -3.11 2.35 36.85
CA PRO A 187 -4.49 1.91 37.10
C PRO A 187 -5.50 2.73 36.28
N ALA A 188 -6.60 2.08 35.87
CA ALA A 188 -7.69 2.77 35.21
C ALA A 188 -8.26 3.81 36.17
N GLN A 189 -8.42 5.03 35.69
CA GLN A 189 -9.20 6.05 36.38
C GLN A 189 -10.69 5.76 36.15
N LYS A 190 -11.57 6.45 36.89
CA LYS A 190 -13.03 6.23 36.84
C LYS A 190 -13.57 6.34 35.40
N THR A 191 -14.84 5.95 35.22
CA THR A 191 -15.59 6.04 33.95
C THR A 191 -15.27 7.31 33.16
N GLY A 192 -14.89 7.16 31.89
CA GLY A 192 -14.44 8.27 31.04
C GLY A 192 -12.92 8.45 30.97
N ASP A 193 -12.14 7.45 31.41
CA ASP A 193 -10.69 7.48 31.36
C ASP A 193 -10.17 7.82 29.93
N PRO A 194 -9.38 8.89 29.77
CA PRO A 194 -8.83 9.29 28.47
C PRO A 194 -7.86 8.26 27.87
N TRP A 195 -7.40 7.29 28.67
CA TRP A 195 -6.44 6.25 28.28
C TRP A 195 -7.06 4.95 27.80
N GLN A 196 -8.39 4.87 27.70
CA GLN A 196 -9.04 3.80 26.95
C GLN A 196 -8.73 3.94 25.46
N LEU A 197 -8.39 2.84 24.78
CA LEU A 197 -7.98 2.85 23.37
C LEU A 197 -8.96 3.61 22.48
N MET A 198 -10.26 3.30 22.56
CA MET A 198 -11.31 3.98 21.82
C MET A 198 -11.33 5.50 22.06
N ASN A 199 -11.13 5.94 23.30
CA ASN A 199 -11.14 7.38 23.65
C ASN A 199 -9.92 8.11 23.08
N ILE A 200 -8.74 7.47 23.06
CA ILE A 200 -7.55 8.01 22.39
C ILE A 200 -7.83 8.16 20.90
N LEU A 201 -8.26 7.09 20.22
CA LEU A 201 -8.47 7.09 18.78
C LEU A 201 -9.55 8.10 18.36
N LYS A 202 -10.66 8.17 19.10
CA LYS A 202 -11.73 9.15 18.88
C LYS A 202 -11.20 10.58 18.94
N ARG A 203 -10.49 10.93 20.02
CA ARG A 203 -9.90 12.27 20.20
C ARG A 203 -8.91 12.61 19.08
N LYS A 204 -8.08 11.65 18.64
CA LYS A 204 -7.15 11.87 17.53
C LYS A 204 -7.88 12.06 16.20
N ALA A 205 -8.95 11.30 15.96
CA ALA A 205 -9.79 11.46 14.78
C ALA A 205 -10.48 12.84 14.74
N GLU A 206 -10.98 13.32 15.88
CA GLU A 206 -11.56 14.66 16.02
C GLU A 206 -10.53 15.78 15.74
N GLN A 207 -9.24 15.52 16.02
CA GLN A 207 -8.13 16.42 15.66
C GLN A 207 -7.70 16.32 14.18
N GLY A 208 -8.38 15.51 13.36
CA GLY A 208 -8.09 15.34 11.94
C GLY A 208 -7.04 14.26 11.60
N VAL A 209 -6.60 13.48 12.59
CA VAL A 209 -5.73 12.31 12.35
C VAL A 209 -6.55 11.19 11.73
N ARG A 210 -6.06 10.60 10.64
CA ARG A 210 -6.74 9.48 9.97
C ARG A 210 -6.38 8.18 10.67
N VAL A 211 -7.38 7.47 11.20
CA VAL A 211 -7.19 6.17 11.84
C VAL A 211 -7.61 5.07 10.87
N PHE A 212 -6.70 4.13 10.61
CA PHE A 212 -6.93 2.99 9.73
C PHE A 212 -6.71 1.71 10.52
N VAL A 213 -7.75 0.90 10.64
CA VAL A 213 -7.73 -0.36 11.40
C VAL A 213 -7.97 -1.53 10.45
N LEU A 214 -7.05 -2.51 10.48
CA LEU A 214 -7.18 -3.78 9.78
C LEU A 214 -7.35 -4.89 10.82
N LEU A 215 -8.56 -5.46 10.91
CA LEU A 215 -8.87 -6.55 11.82
C LEU A 215 -8.93 -7.88 11.07
N TYR A 216 -8.43 -8.94 11.70
CA TYR A 216 -8.71 -10.30 11.25
C TYR A 216 -10.22 -10.57 11.33
N LYS A 217 -10.78 -11.14 10.27
CA LYS A 217 -12.18 -11.58 10.23
C LYS A 217 -12.23 -13.07 10.54
N GLU A 218 -12.71 -13.40 11.73
CA GLU A 218 -12.91 -14.74 12.21
C GLU A 218 -14.10 -15.46 11.54
N LEU A 219 -14.10 -16.77 11.69
CA LEU A 219 -15.29 -17.61 11.52
C LEU A 219 -15.96 -17.68 12.89
N GLU A 220 -17.06 -16.96 13.07
CA GLU A 220 -17.73 -16.73 14.37
C GLU A 220 -18.06 -18.01 15.15
N ILE A 221 -18.34 -19.11 14.45
CA ILE A 221 -18.64 -20.43 15.05
C ILE A 221 -17.39 -21.06 15.69
N ALA A 222 -16.19 -20.71 15.22
CA ALA A 222 -14.93 -21.29 15.68
C ALA A 222 -14.17 -20.40 16.68
N LEU A 223 -14.35 -19.07 16.62
CA LEU A 223 -13.60 -18.10 17.40
C LEU A 223 -14.50 -16.95 17.83
N GLY A 224 -14.49 -16.62 19.14
CA GLY A 224 -15.32 -15.56 19.74
C GLY A 224 -14.57 -14.23 19.93
N ILE A 225 -13.72 -13.84 18.98
CA ILE A 225 -12.94 -12.59 19.09
C ILE A 225 -13.78 -11.33 18.82
N GLY A 226 -14.93 -11.45 18.17
CA GLY A 226 -15.88 -10.36 18.00
C GLY A 226 -15.35 -9.23 17.11
N SER A 227 -14.70 -9.54 15.98
CA SER A 227 -14.16 -8.50 15.09
C SER A 227 -15.26 -7.59 14.53
N ALA A 228 -16.48 -8.11 14.38
CA ALA A 228 -17.66 -7.34 13.98
C ALA A 228 -18.12 -6.33 15.04
N TYR A 229 -17.94 -6.65 16.33
CA TYR A 229 -18.22 -5.73 17.43
C TYR A 229 -17.15 -4.64 17.54
N ALA A 230 -15.88 -5.01 17.35
CA ALA A 230 -14.77 -4.07 17.40
C ALA A 230 -14.73 -3.06 16.24
N LYS A 231 -15.43 -3.36 15.13
CA LYS A 231 -15.48 -2.54 13.91
C LYS A 231 -16.59 -1.48 13.98
#